data_AF-A0A7Y5JQ49-F1
#
_entry.id   AF-A0A7Y5JQ49-F1
#
_cell.length_a   1.000
_cell.length_b   1.000
_cell.length_c   1.000
_cell.angle_alpha   90.00
_cell.angle_beta   90.00
_cell.angle_gamma   90.00
#
_symmetry.space_group_name_H-M   'P 1'
#
loop_
_entity.id
_entity.type
_entity.pdbx_description
1 polymer ?
#
loop_
_entity_poly.entity_id
_entity_poly.type
_entity_poly.pdbx_seq_one_letter_code
_entity_poly.pdbx_strand_id
1 'polypeptide(L)'
;MKSLLIVLIAAGVAFAGCSKSEKPADTAAKKEEPKKTEVQNTQEQAKPVSESPKLEKWPADYPVDGDSVAVIEIEQEGGPIKGTIVCEFYPDKAPNHVRNFKYLASNNFYNGVIFHRVIKNFMIQGGDPTGTGQGGPGWTVNAEFNDRKHEPGTLSMARTPDPNSAGSQFFICHVATPHLDNQYTVFGKTIKGMEIVDAIANTPVQGSTPLNKVKMKSVKIMSRAQAGL
;
A
#
# COMPACT_ATOMS: atom_id res chain seq x y z
N MET A 1 21.51 38.59 11.77
CA MET A 1 21.52 39.89 12.48
C MET A 1 20.08 40.31 12.75
N LYS A 2 19.80 40.89 13.93
CA LYS A 2 18.52 41.50 14.38
C LYS A 2 17.39 40.46 14.64
N SER A 3 17.10 40.14 15.91
CA SER A 3 16.22 40.86 16.87
C SER A 3 14.75 40.49 16.64
N LEU A 4 14.15 39.56 17.41
CA LEU A 4 13.72 39.66 18.82
C LEU A 4 12.55 40.64 19.03
N LEU A 5 11.37 40.09 19.31
CA LEU A 5 10.36 40.73 20.15
C LEU A 5 9.60 39.67 20.95
N ILE A 6 9.39 39.95 22.24
CA ILE A 6 8.74 39.07 23.23
C ILE A 6 7.38 39.68 23.56
N VAL A 7 6.35 38.85 23.72
CA VAL A 7 5.13 39.22 24.47
C VAL A 7 4.81 38.12 25.49
N LEU A 8 4.79 38.51 26.76
CA LEU A 8 4.40 37.69 27.91
C LEU A 8 2.92 37.94 28.24
N ILE A 9 2.18 36.89 28.60
CA ILE A 9 0.95 36.98 29.39
C ILE A 9 1.03 35.89 30.47
N ALA A 10 0.63 36.22 31.70
CA ALA A 10 0.83 35.39 32.89
C ALA A 10 -0.38 35.43 33.86
N ALA A 11 -0.40 34.48 34.80
CA ALA A 11 -1.35 34.27 35.90
C ALA A 11 -2.79 33.87 35.50
N GLY A 12 -3.55 33.07 36.27
CA GLY A 12 -3.32 32.26 37.48
C GLY A 12 -4.26 31.03 37.43
N VAL A 13 -4.39 30.12 38.40
CA VAL A 13 -4.32 30.19 39.87
C VAL A 13 -3.92 28.81 40.41
N ALA A 14 -3.21 28.75 41.54
CA ALA A 14 -2.99 27.50 42.29
C ALA A 14 -3.66 27.59 43.68
N PHE A 15 -4.27 26.49 44.13
CA PHE A 15 -4.70 26.31 45.52
C PHE A 15 -3.77 25.31 46.21
N ALA A 16 -3.28 25.67 47.41
CA ALA A 16 -2.51 24.79 48.28
C ALA A 16 -3.19 24.70 49.65
N GLY A 17 -3.34 23.47 50.16
CA GLY A 17 -3.78 23.16 51.53
C GLY A 17 -2.68 22.37 52.24
N CYS A 18 -2.48 22.60 53.53
CA CYS A 18 -1.25 22.26 54.25
C CYS A 18 -1.44 21.39 55.50
N SER A 19 -0.33 20.88 56.06
CA SER A 19 -0.18 20.18 57.37
C SER A 19 -0.68 18.71 57.40
N LYS A 20 -0.07 17.71 58.09
CA LYS A 20 0.99 17.55 59.13
C LYS A 20 1.75 16.20 58.87
N SER A 21 2.85 15.76 59.49
CA SER A 21 3.90 16.26 60.42
C SER A 21 5.11 15.29 60.45
N GLU A 22 6.22 15.67 61.06
CA GLU A 22 7.41 14.83 61.41
C GLU A 22 7.22 14.10 62.77
N LYS A 23 8.02 13.16 63.32
CA LYS A 23 9.26 12.34 63.04
C LYS A 23 9.37 11.27 64.18
N PRO A 24 10.46 10.47 64.40
CA PRO A 24 11.40 9.72 63.53
C PRO A 24 11.55 8.22 63.95
N ALA A 25 12.41 7.43 63.27
CA ALA A 25 13.52 6.61 63.86
C ALA A 25 13.89 5.33 63.05
N ASP A 26 15.20 5.19 62.82
CA ASP A 26 16.05 4.00 62.55
C ASP A 26 15.51 2.72 61.87
N THR A 27 16.16 2.34 60.77
CA THR A 27 17.22 1.30 60.78
C THR A 27 18.06 1.38 59.49
N ALA A 28 19.37 1.19 59.57
CA ALA A 28 20.28 1.28 58.42
C ALA A 28 20.40 -0.03 57.63
N ALA A 29 20.32 0.03 56.29
CA ALA A 29 20.85 -1.00 55.40
C ALA A 29 21.19 -0.45 53.99
N LYS A 30 22.32 -0.95 53.47
CA LYS A 30 22.94 -0.80 52.12
C LYS A 30 22.17 -0.10 50.97
N LYS A 31 22.95 0.70 50.23
CA LYS A 31 22.66 1.11 48.84
C LYS A 31 22.57 -0.11 47.90
N GLU A 32 21.53 -0.14 47.07
CA GLU A 32 21.54 -0.78 45.75
C GLU A 32 21.00 0.23 44.73
N GLU A 33 21.61 0.29 43.55
CA GLU A 33 21.19 1.18 42.46
C GLU A 33 20.00 0.57 41.69
N PRO A 34 19.01 1.36 41.24
CA PRO A 34 17.91 0.84 40.44
C PRO A 34 18.41 0.37 39.08
N LYS A 35 18.42 -0.94 38.88
CA LYS A 35 18.72 -1.61 37.61
C LYS A 35 17.81 -1.06 36.50
N LYS A 36 18.39 -0.46 35.46
CA LYS A 36 17.67 -0.07 34.24
C LYS A 36 17.01 -1.31 33.64
N THR A 37 15.68 -1.34 33.63
CA THR A 37 14.92 -2.30 32.84
C THR A 37 14.99 -1.88 31.37
N GLU A 38 15.74 -2.61 30.56
CA GLU A 38 15.69 -2.46 29.11
C GLU A 38 14.27 -2.79 28.62
N VAL A 39 13.58 -1.79 28.07
CA VAL A 39 12.40 -2.03 27.24
C VAL A 39 12.92 -2.60 25.93
N GLN A 40 12.91 -3.93 25.82
CA GLN A 40 13.27 -4.62 24.59
C GLN A 40 12.26 -4.28 23.50
N ASN A 41 12.66 -3.35 22.63
CA ASN A 41 11.91 -2.94 21.45
C ASN A 41 11.98 -4.07 20.41
N THR A 42 11.10 -5.07 20.55
CA THR A 42 10.89 -6.10 19.55
C THR A 42 10.19 -5.48 18.34
N GLN A 43 10.97 -4.87 17.45
CA GLN A 43 10.55 -4.68 16.07
C GLN A 43 10.41 -6.06 15.42
N GLU A 44 9.23 -6.66 15.54
CA GLU A 44 8.86 -7.82 14.73
C GLU A 44 8.81 -7.36 13.28
N GLN A 45 9.92 -7.58 12.57
CA GLN A 45 10.00 -7.38 11.13
C GLN A 45 8.93 -8.24 10.48
N ALA A 46 7.90 -7.60 9.93
CA ALA A 46 6.81 -8.27 9.24
C ALA A 46 7.40 -9.20 8.17
N LYS A 47 7.28 -10.52 8.38
CA LYS A 47 7.70 -11.51 7.38
C LYS A 47 6.94 -11.23 6.08
N PRO A 48 7.60 -11.30 4.92
CA PRO A 48 6.98 -10.97 3.65
C PRO A 48 5.72 -11.82 3.44
N VAL A 49 4.64 -11.20 2.97
CA VAL A 49 3.34 -11.85 2.78
C VAL A 49 3.37 -12.84 1.61
N SER A 50 4.32 -12.68 0.68
CA SER A 50 4.60 -13.64 -0.40
C SER A 50 6.11 -13.84 -0.61
N GLU A 51 6.49 -15.04 -1.07
CA GLU A 51 7.82 -15.33 -1.61
C GLU A 51 7.94 -14.83 -3.07
N SER A 52 7.66 -13.54 -3.30
CA SER A 52 7.82 -12.95 -4.63
C SER A 52 9.28 -13.06 -5.07
N PRO A 53 9.57 -13.54 -6.30
CA PRO A 53 10.93 -13.68 -6.77
C PRO A 53 11.66 -12.33 -6.81
N LYS A 54 12.94 -12.35 -6.43
CA LYS A 54 13.83 -11.21 -6.62
C LYS A 54 14.12 -11.07 -8.11
N LEU A 55 13.83 -9.90 -8.65
CA LEU A 55 14.12 -9.53 -10.03
C LEU A 55 15.16 -8.42 -9.97
N GLU A 56 16.25 -8.55 -10.74
CA GLU A 56 17.45 -7.73 -10.54
C GLU A 56 17.63 -6.60 -11.57
N LYS A 57 16.78 -6.54 -12.60
CA LYS A 57 16.96 -5.61 -13.72
C LYS A 57 15.63 -5.05 -14.24
N TRP A 58 15.63 -3.75 -14.51
CA TRP A 58 14.58 -3.07 -15.28
C TRP A 58 14.35 -3.76 -16.65
N PRO A 59 13.12 -4.22 -16.96
CA PRO A 59 12.84 -5.02 -18.15
C PRO A 59 12.66 -4.16 -19.41
N ALA A 60 13.68 -3.37 -19.80
CA ALA A 60 13.58 -2.40 -20.90
C ALA A 60 13.02 -2.98 -22.22
N ASP A 61 13.41 -4.21 -22.56
CA ASP A 61 13.13 -4.87 -23.84
C ASP A 61 11.83 -5.70 -23.84
N TYR A 62 11.09 -5.75 -22.73
CA TYR A 62 9.88 -6.59 -22.62
C TYR A 62 8.70 -6.02 -23.45
N PRO A 63 7.89 -6.85 -24.13
CA PRO A 63 6.89 -6.40 -25.09
C PRO A 63 5.67 -5.70 -24.47
N VAL A 64 5.19 -4.67 -25.17
CA VAL A 64 4.10 -3.78 -24.75
C VAL A 64 2.93 -3.81 -25.75
N ASP A 65 2.54 -5.00 -26.19
CA ASP A 65 1.32 -5.20 -26.99
C ASP A 65 0.04 -4.80 -26.21
N GLY A 66 -1.01 -4.45 -26.96
CA GLY A 66 -2.36 -4.15 -26.45
C GLY A 66 -3.37 -5.31 -26.54
N ASP A 67 -2.98 -6.45 -27.13
CA ASP A 67 -3.86 -7.62 -27.34
C ASP A 67 -3.80 -8.64 -26.19
N SER A 68 -2.98 -8.37 -25.17
CA SER A 68 -2.94 -9.11 -23.91
C SER A 68 -3.70 -8.40 -22.79
N VAL A 69 -4.16 -9.21 -21.83
CA VAL A 69 -4.86 -8.78 -20.61
C VAL A 69 -4.18 -9.40 -19.39
N ALA A 70 -4.31 -8.73 -18.25
CA ALA A 70 -4.05 -9.36 -16.95
C ALA A 70 -5.29 -10.17 -16.52
N VAL A 71 -5.08 -11.41 -16.12
CA VAL A 71 -6.07 -12.25 -15.44
C VAL A 71 -5.60 -12.45 -14.01
N ILE A 72 -6.29 -11.80 -13.06
CA ILE A 72 -5.97 -11.78 -11.64
C ILE A 72 -6.97 -12.71 -10.92
N GLU A 73 -6.50 -13.87 -10.46
CA GLU A 73 -7.27 -14.78 -9.62
C GLU A 73 -7.24 -14.30 -8.16
N ILE A 74 -8.40 -14.11 -7.56
CA ILE A 74 -8.59 -13.56 -6.21
C ILE A 74 -9.05 -14.65 -5.25
N GLU A 75 -8.49 -14.63 -4.04
CA GLU A 75 -8.91 -15.47 -2.91
C GLU A 75 -8.77 -14.70 -1.60
N GLN A 76 -9.76 -14.78 -0.71
CA GLN A 76 -9.69 -14.24 0.66
C GLN A 76 -9.44 -15.36 1.67
N GLU A 77 -8.54 -15.10 2.62
CA GLU A 77 -8.25 -16.00 3.74
C GLU A 77 -9.49 -16.13 4.65
N GLY A 78 -10.04 -17.35 4.75
CA GLY A 78 -11.20 -17.66 5.59
C GLY A 78 -12.50 -16.95 5.20
N GLY A 79 -12.56 -16.28 4.04
CA GLY A 79 -13.67 -15.42 3.63
C GLY A 79 -14.36 -15.85 2.32
N PRO A 80 -15.51 -15.24 1.97
CA PRO A 80 -16.29 -15.62 0.80
C PRO A 80 -15.74 -15.07 -0.52
N ILE A 81 -14.84 -14.07 -0.49
CA ILE A 81 -14.36 -13.41 -1.71
C ILE A 81 -13.42 -14.36 -2.48
N LYS A 82 -13.89 -14.80 -3.65
CA LYS A 82 -13.12 -15.56 -4.64
C LYS A 82 -13.64 -15.21 -6.04
N GLY A 83 -12.76 -15.15 -7.03
CA GLY A 83 -13.16 -14.84 -8.40
C GLY A 83 -11.99 -14.38 -9.26
N THR A 84 -12.29 -13.73 -10.37
CA THR A 84 -11.28 -13.29 -11.35
C THR A 84 -11.55 -11.85 -11.75
N ILE A 85 -10.53 -11.00 -11.66
CA ILE A 85 -10.52 -9.66 -12.25
C ILE A 85 -9.73 -9.74 -13.56
N VAL A 86 -10.31 -9.26 -14.67
CA VAL A 86 -9.61 -9.19 -15.96
C VAL A 86 -9.41 -7.73 -16.33
N CYS A 87 -8.17 -7.35 -16.65
CA CYS A 87 -7.79 -5.96 -16.92
C CYS A 87 -7.13 -5.81 -18.29
N GLU A 88 -7.55 -4.81 -19.05
CA GLU A 88 -6.84 -4.34 -20.25
C GLU A 88 -5.76 -3.30 -19.90
N PHE A 89 -4.87 -3.05 -20.86
CA PHE A 89 -3.74 -2.13 -20.73
C PHE A 89 -3.84 -0.96 -21.73
N TYR A 90 -3.20 0.16 -21.39
CA TYR A 90 -3.09 1.35 -22.25
C TYR A 90 -1.62 1.59 -22.66
N PRO A 91 -1.06 0.77 -23.58
CA PRO A 91 0.33 0.87 -24.00
C PRO A 91 0.63 2.17 -24.76
N ASP A 92 -0.39 2.83 -25.31
CA ASP A 92 -0.35 4.15 -25.94
C ASP A 92 -0.24 5.31 -24.93
N LYS A 93 -0.62 5.08 -23.67
CA LYS A 93 -0.67 6.10 -22.61
C LYS A 93 0.42 5.96 -21.55
N ALA A 94 0.78 4.72 -21.19
CA ALA A 94 1.76 4.42 -20.15
C ALA A 94 2.63 3.19 -20.51
N PRO A 95 3.41 3.24 -21.61
CA PRO A 95 4.13 2.08 -22.12
C PRO A 95 5.12 1.48 -21.12
N ASN A 96 5.81 2.29 -20.31
CA ASN A 96 6.78 1.77 -19.34
C ASN A 96 6.08 1.12 -18.14
N HIS A 97 4.94 1.64 -17.67
CA HIS A 97 4.18 1.00 -16.59
C HIS A 97 3.46 -0.28 -17.05
N VAL A 98 2.92 -0.31 -18.27
CA VAL A 98 2.36 -1.54 -18.88
C VAL A 98 3.47 -2.59 -19.02
N ARG A 99 4.66 -2.21 -19.51
CA ARG A 99 5.82 -3.11 -19.61
C ARG A 99 6.21 -3.69 -18.25
N ASN A 100 6.35 -2.82 -17.25
CA ASN A 100 6.71 -3.17 -15.88
C ASN A 100 5.70 -4.16 -15.27
N PHE A 101 4.40 -3.83 -15.33
CA PHE A 101 3.35 -4.69 -14.78
C PHE A 101 3.35 -6.07 -15.45
N LYS A 102 3.40 -6.12 -16.80
CA LYS A 102 3.39 -7.40 -17.54
C LYS A 102 4.63 -8.24 -17.24
N TYR A 103 5.82 -7.65 -17.18
CA TYR A 103 7.04 -8.35 -16.78
C TYR A 103 6.94 -8.94 -15.36
N LEU A 104 6.50 -8.14 -14.39
CA LEU A 104 6.33 -8.58 -13.01
C LEU A 104 5.32 -9.74 -12.92
N ALA A 105 4.16 -9.60 -13.58
CA ALA A 105 3.14 -10.65 -13.65
C ALA A 105 3.64 -11.95 -14.31
N SER A 106 4.30 -11.87 -15.47
CA SER A 106 4.87 -13.05 -16.15
C SER A 106 5.95 -13.76 -15.34
N ASN A 107 6.62 -13.06 -14.42
CA ASN A 107 7.58 -13.64 -13.49
C ASN A 107 6.96 -13.99 -12.12
N ASN A 108 5.64 -14.15 -12.03
CA ASN A 108 4.91 -14.52 -10.81
C ASN A 108 5.08 -13.56 -9.62
N PHE A 109 5.59 -12.33 -9.83
CA PHE A 109 5.90 -11.38 -8.76
C PHE A 109 4.68 -11.03 -7.88
N TYR A 110 3.49 -10.99 -8.49
CA TYR A 110 2.24 -10.68 -7.80
C TYR A 110 1.53 -11.90 -7.19
N ASN A 111 2.03 -13.13 -7.36
CA ASN A 111 1.37 -14.32 -6.82
C ASN A 111 1.49 -14.36 -5.29
N GLY A 112 0.36 -14.51 -4.60
CA GLY A 112 0.25 -14.43 -3.14
C GLY A 112 0.24 -13.00 -2.58
N VAL A 113 0.53 -11.98 -3.39
CA VAL A 113 0.56 -10.58 -2.96
C VAL A 113 -0.85 -10.10 -2.59
N ILE A 114 -0.95 -9.37 -1.48
CA ILE A 114 -2.24 -8.91 -0.94
C ILE A 114 -2.63 -7.49 -1.39
N PHE A 115 -3.93 -7.22 -1.35
CA PHE A 115 -4.46 -5.86 -1.26
C PHE A 115 -4.27 -5.35 0.18
N HIS A 116 -3.10 -4.80 0.46
CA HIS A 116 -2.70 -4.34 1.80
C HIS A 116 -3.47 -3.10 2.26
N ARG A 117 -4.03 -2.32 1.33
CA ARG A 117 -4.76 -1.08 1.62
C ARG A 117 -6.05 -0.99 0.81
N VAL A 118 -7.17 -0.97 1.51
CA VAL A 118 -8.53 -0.94 0.97
C VAL A 118 -9.27 0.24 1.59
N ILE A 119 -9.88 1.08 0.75
CA ILE A 119 -10.74 2.18 1.20
C ILE A 119 -12.03 2.17 0.40
N LYS A 120 -13.13 1.87 1.11
CA LYS A 120 -14.49 1.91 0.56
C LYS A 120 -14.77 3.28 -0.05
N ASN A 121 -15.47 3.29 -1.18
CA ASN A 121 -15.74 4.47 -2.01
C ASN A 121 -14.47 5.24 -2.43
N PHE A 122 -13.33 4.55 -2.58
CA PHE A 122 -12.11 5.14 -3.14
C PHE A 122 -11.38 4.13 -4.05
N MET A 123 -10.58 3.21 -3.48
CA MET A 123 -9.78 2.24 -4.25
C MET A 123 -9.37 1.01 -3.43
N ILE A 124 -8.83 0.01 -4.13
CA ILE A 124 -8.11 -1.14 -3.55
C ILE A 124 -6.66 -1.11 -4.06
N GLN A 125 -5.68 -1.14 -3.16
CA GLN A 125 -4.25 -1.02 -3.45
C GLN A 125 -3.50 -2.30 -3.06
N GLY A 126 -2.66 -2.78 -3.97
CA GLY A 126 -1.86 -3.99 -3.84
C GLY A 126 -0.51 -3.86 -4.54
N GLY A 127 0.12 -4.98 -4.88
CA GLY A 127 1.40 -5.01 -5.62
C GLY A 127 2.67 -4.82 -4.76
N ASP A 128 2.56 -4.92 -3.44
CA ASP A 128 3.69 -4.95 -2.50
C ASP A 128 3.94 -6.39 -1.99
N PRO A 129 5.05 -7.05 -2.35
CA PRO A 129 5.46 -8.36 -1.82
C PRO A 129 5.47 -8.50 -0.30
N THR A 130 5.79 -7.41 0.40
CA THR A 130 5.85 -7.39 1.87
C THR A 130 4.49 -7.21 2.49
N GLY A 131 3.49 -6.72 1.73
CA GLY A 131 2.17 -6.36 2.24
C GLY A 131 2.16 -5.19 3.23
N THR A 132 3.24 -4.40 3.33
CA THR A 132 3.37 -3.31 4.32
C THR A 132 3.01 -1.92 3.78
N GLY A 133 2.93 -1.77 2.46
CA GLY A 133 2.90 -0.50 1.74
C GLY A 133 4.30 0.06 1.41
N GLN A 134 5.39 -0.60 1.83
CA GLN A 134 6.76 -0.11 1.66
C GLN A 134 7.63 -0.91 0.68
N GLY A 135 7.20 -2.12 0.29
CA GLY A 135 7.94 -2.95 -0.66
C GLY A 135 7.72 -2.58 -2.12
N GLY A 136 8.57 -3.13 -2.98
CA GLY A 136 8.61 -2.88 -4.42
C GLY A 136 9.51 -3.88 -5.16
N PRO A 137 9.77 -3.69 -6.46
CA PRO A 137 10.49 -4.65 -7.29
C PRO A 137 12.02 -4.45 -7.28
N GLY A 138 12.53 -3.43 -6.59
CA GLY A 138 13.95 -3.05 -6.60
C GLY A 138 14.32 -1.91 -7.55
N TRP A 139 13.35 -1.39 -8.31
CA TRP A 139 13.48 -0.23 -9.20
C TRP A 139 12.23 0.65 -9.16
N THR A 140 12.30 1.82 -9.80
CA THR A 140 11.16 2.72 -10.02
C THR A 140 10.95 3.00 -11.52
N VAL A 141 9.79 3.57 -11.83
CA VAL A 141 9.35 3.97 -13.17
C VAL A 141 8.98 5.45 -13.12
N ASN A 142 9.49 6.22 -14.08
CA ASN A 142 9.16 7.64 -14.23
C ASN A 142 7.68 7.81 -14.58
N ALA A 143 7.05 8.89 -14.10
CA ALA A 143 5.63 9.16 -14.33
C ALA A 143 5.28 9.24 -15.83
N GLU A 144 4.15 8.63 -16.22
CA GLU A 144 3.57 8.71 -17.57
C GLU A 144 2.15 9.28 -17.45
N PHE A 145 2.03 10.46 -16.83
CA PHE A 145 0.74 11.12 -16.63
C PHE A 145 0.04 11.38 -17.98
N ASN A 146 -1.25 11.07 -18.04
CA ASN A 146 -2.00 11.04 -19.29
C ASN A 146 -3.48 11.42 -19.06
N ASP A 147 -4.19 11.58 -20.19
CA ASP A 147 -5.58 12.06 -20.27
C ASP A 147 -6.65 11.07 -19.77
N ARG A 148 -6.29 9.82 -19.44
CA ARG A 148 -7.23 8.82 -18.93
C ARG A 148 -7.74 9.22 -17.54
N LYS A 149 -9.01 8.93 -17.30
CA LYS A 149 -9.74 9.29 -16.08
C LYS A 149 -9.70 8.16 -15.06
N HIS A 150 -9.63 8.53 -13.78
CA HIS A 150 -9.78 7.59 -12.68
C HIS A 150 -11.26 7.26 -12.45
N GLU A 151 -11.83 6.49 -13.37
CA GLU A 151 -13.18 5.92 -13.31
C GLU A 151 -13.21 4.63 -12.47
N PRO A 152 -14.40 4.09 -12.11
CA PRO A 152 -14.50 2.74 -11.57
C PRO A 152 -13.78 1.72 -12.46
N GLY A 153 -12.96 0.87 -11.83
CA GLY A 153 -12.12 -0.12 -12.51
C GLY A 153 -10.82 0.41 -13.10
N THR A 154 -10.51 1.72 -13.08
CA THR A 154 -9.22 2.22 -13.60
C THR A 154 -8.04 1.66 -12.80
N LEU A 155 -7.04 1.13 -13.50
CA LEU A 155 -5.75 0.72 -12.94
C LEU A 155 -4.77 1.89 -13.00
N SER A 156 -4.21 2.26 -11.86
CA SER A 156 -3.27 3.37 -11.73
C SER A 156 -2.15 3.05 -10.74
N MET A 157 -0.99 3.64 -10.94
CA MET A 157 0.24 3.27 -10.23
C MET A 157 0.40 4.03 -8.91
N ALA A 158 0.65 3.31 -7.83
CA ALA A 158 0.94 3.92 -6.54
C ALA A 158 2.38 4.43 -6.50
N ARG A 159 2.59 5.55 -5.80
CA ARG A 159 3.88 6.23 -5.66
C ARG A 159 3.99 6.93 -4.30
N THR A 160 5.21 7.31 -3.95
CA THR A 160 5.52 8.22 -2.84
C THR A 160 5.24 9.68 -3.28
N PRO A 161 5.58 10.72 -2.47
CA PRO A 161 5.46 12.11 -2.91
C PRO A 161 6.21 12.43 -4.22
N ASP A 162 7.31 11.74 -4.50
CA ASP A 162 8.02 11.84 -5.79
C ASP A 162 7.19 11.21 -6.94
N PRO A 163 6.85 11.98 -7.99
CA PRO A 163 6.19 11.46 -9.19
C PRO A 163 6.85 10.23 -9.82
N ASN A 164 8.18 10.12 -9.77
CA ASN A 164 8.97 9.11 -10.48
C ASN A 164 9.32 7.88 -9.61
N SER A 165 8.64 7.71 -8.48
CA SER A 165 8.88 6.61 -7.54
C SER A 165 7.94 5.42 -7.71
N ALA A 166 7.18 5.32 -8.82
CA ALA A 166 6.25 4.23 -9.03
C ALA A 166 7.00 2.90 -9.18
N GLY A 167 6.65 1.90 -8.37
CA GLY A 167 7.34 0.59 -8.36
C GLY A 167 6.49 -0.51 -8.96
N SER A 168 6.15 -1.50 -8.14
CA SER A 168 5.20 -2.58 -8.45
C SER A 168 3.81 -2.34 -7.85
N GLN A 169 3.69 -1.39 -6.93
CA GLN A 169 2.41 -1.11 -6.28
C GLN A 169 1.45 -0.39 -7.23
N PHE A 170 0.21 -0.85 -7.24
CA PHE A 170 -0.86 -0.32 -8.07
C PHE A 170 -2.17 -0.31 -7.28
N PHE A 171 -3.15 0.44 -7.77
CA PHE A 171 -4.50 0.43 -7.24
C PHE A 171 -5.54 0.31 -8.36
N ILE A 172 -6.70 -0.23 -8.00
CA ILE A 172 -7.91 -0.27 -8.82
C ILE A 172 -8.93 0.66 -8.17
N CYS A 173 -9.42 1.65 -8.92
CA CYS A 173 -10.47 2.56 -8.45
C CYS A 173 -11.79 1.81 -8.23
N HIS A 174 -12.40 1.97 -7.06
CA HIS A 174 -13.74 1.42 -6.75
C HIS A 174 -14.84 2.37 -7.22
N VAL A 175 -14.61 3.68 -7.16
CA VAL A 175 -15.50 4.73 -7.66
C VAL A 175 -14.71 5.73 -8.52
N ALA A 176 -15.39 6.72 -9.10
CA ALA A 176 -14.70 7.82 -9.78
C ALA A 176 -13.89 8.68 -8.79
N THR A 177 -12.62 8.93 -9.09
CA THR A 177 -11.66 9.65 -8.22
C THR A 177 -10.92 10.76 -8.97
N PRO A 178 -11.62 11.77 -9.51
CA PRO A 178 -11.05 12.77 -10.42
C PRO A 178 -9.93 13.63 -9.82
N HIS A 179 -9.79 13.66 -8.48
CA HIS A 179 -8.68 14.32 -7.79
C HIS A 179 -7.33 13.61 -7.98
N LEU A 180 -7.30 12.42 -8.58
CA LEU A 180 -6.08 11.69 -8.95
C LEU A 180 -5.65 11.93 -10.42
N ASP A 181 -6.52 12.52 -11.24
CA ASP A 181 -6.25 12.77 -12.67
C ASP A 181 -5.00 13.63 -12.87
N ASN A 182 -4.13 13.23 -13.81
CA ASN A 182 -2.82 13.84 -14.05
C ASN A 182 -1.89 13.91 -12.81
N GLN A 183 -2.19 13.19 -11.73
CA GLN A 183 -1.35 13.10 -10.51
C GLN A 183 -0.79 11.68 -10.28
N TYR A 184 -1.40 10.68 -10.91
CA TYR A 184 -1.03 9.27 -10.87
C TYR A 184 -1.12 8.68 -12.28
N THR A 185 -0.24 7.73 -12.61
CA THR A 185 -0.18 7.13 -13.95
C THR A 185 -1.26 6.07 -14.11
N VAL A 186 -2.30 6.39 -14.89
CA VAL A 186 -3.27 5.41 -15.38
C VAL A 186 -2.64 4.55 -16.48
N PHE A 187 -2.70 3.23 -16.35
CA PHE A 187 -2.06 2.28 -17.29
C PHE A 187 -2.96 1.15 -17.78
N GLY A 188 -4.21 1.09 -17.32
CA GLY A 188 -5.17 0.07 -17.74
C GLY A 188 -6.55 0.23 -17.09
N LYS A 189 -7.44 -0.73 -17.30
CA LYS A 189 -8.79 -0.75 -16.70
C LYS A 189 -9.33 -2.18 -16.56
N THR A 190 -10.11 -2.43 -15.52
CA THR A 190 -10.87 -3.67 -15.33
C THR A 190 -12.01 -3.75 -16.35
N ILE A 191 -12.09 -4.87 -17.07
CA ILE A 191 -13.08 -5.16 -18.11
C ILE A 191 -13.99 -6.35 -17.78
N LYS A 192 -13.63 -7.19 -16.79
CA LYS A 192 -14.49 -8.19 -16.13
C LYS A 192 -14.10 -8.30 -14.65
N GLY A 193 -15.03 -8.65 -13.76
CA GLY A 193 -14.75 -8.84 -12.35
C GLY A 193 -14.86 -7.58 -11.49
N MET A 194 -15.63 -6.57 -11.91
CA MET A 194 -15.88 -5.39 -11.08
C MET A 194 -16.61 -5.74 -9.79
N GLU A 195 -17.49 -6.74 -9.82
CA GLU A 195 -18.15 -7.30 -8.65
C GLU A 195 -17.15 -7.87 -7.61
N ILE A 196 -15.97 -8.30 -8.06
CA ILE A 196 -14.88 -8.72 -7.18
C ILE A 196 -14.14 -7.49 -6.62
N VAL A 197 -13.89 -6.46 -7.43
CA VAL A 197 -13.35 -5.17 -6.95
C VAL A 197 -14.24 -4.58 -5.86
N ASP A 198 -15.56 -4.55 -6.09
CA ASP A 198 -16.57 -4.08 -5.14
C ASP A 198 -16.57 -4.93 -3.86
N ALA A 199 -16.53 -6.26 -3.97
CA ALA A 199 -16.47 -7.15 -2.82
C ALA A 199 -15.21 -6.91 -1.95
N ILE A 200 -14.04 -6.72 -2.58
CA ILE A 200 -12.81 -6.37 -1.87
C ILE A 200 -12.96 -4.99 -1.21
N ALA A 201 -13.47 -3.99 -1.94
CA ALA A 201 -13.62 -2.63 -1.44
C ALA A 201 -14.64 -2.48 -0.30
N ASN A 202 -15.49 -3.48 -0.09
CA ASN A 202 -16.47 -3.57 0.99
C ASN A 202 -16.07 -4.52 2.14
N THR A 203 -14.88 -5.14 2.09
CA THR A 203 -14.40 -6.02 3.17
C THR A 203 -14.21 -5.25 4.50
N PRO A 204 -14.41 -5.89 5.67
CA PRO A 204 -14.00 -5.31 6.95
C PRO A 204 -12.51 -4.99 7.00
N VAL A 205 -12.16 -3.81 7.54
CA VAL A 205 -10.79 -3.30 7.66
C VAL A 205 -10.47 -2.82 9.08
N GLN A 206 -9.20 -2.90 9.49
CA GLN A 206 -8.63 -2.13 10.59
C GLN A 206 -7.90 -0.92 10.00
N GLY A 207 -8.45 0.29 10.20
CA GLY A 207 -7.99 1.49 9.50
C GLY A 207 -8.27 1.39 8.00
N SER A 208 -7.28 0.95 7.22
CA SER A 208 -7.43 0.61 5.80
C SER A 208 -6.91 -0.79 5.44
N THR A 209 -6.45 -1.58 6.41
CA THR A 209 -5.92 -2.93 6.16
C THR A 209 -7.05 -3.95 6.32
N PRO A 210 -7.33 -4.83 5.34
CA PRO A 210 -8.34 -5.88 5.48
C PRO A 210 -8.09 -6.77 6.71
N LEU A 211 -9.15 -7.04 7.50
CA LEU A 211 -9.05 -7.94 8.65
C LEU A 211 -8.67 -9.37 8.23
N ASN A 212 -9.26 -9.82 7.12
CA ASN A 212 -8.92 -11.07 6.45
C ASN A 212 -8.21 -10.74 5.14
N LYS A 213 -7.01 -11.30 4.94
CA LYS A 213 -6.17 -11.01 3.76
C LYS A 213 -6.89 -11.38 2.47
N VAL A 214 -6.92 -10.45 1.53
CA VAL A 214 -7.32 -10.70 0.14
C VAL A 214 -6.05 -10.76 -0.71
N LYS A 215 -5.77 -11.92 -1.31
CA LYS A 215 -4.57 -12.19 -2.12
C LYS A 215 -4.91 -12.31 -3.60
N MET A 216 -4.00 -11.83 -4.43
CA MET A 216 -3.88 -12.22 -5.83
C MET A 216 -3.25 -13.62 -5.86
N LYS A 217 -4.09 -14.66 -5.85
CA LYS A 217 -3.66 -16.06 -5.83
C LYS A 217 -2.78 -16.39 -7.05
N SER A 218 -3.14 -15.87 -8.22
CA SER A 218 -2.27 -15.84 -9.39
C SER A 218 -2.53 -14.59 -10.24
N VAL A 219 -1.49 -14.08 -10.92
CA VAL A 219 -1.62 -13.03 -11.95
C VAL A 219 -0.98 -13.52 -13.24
N LYS A 220 -1.77 -13.63 -14.31
CA LYS A 220 -1.31 -14.15 -15.60
C LYS A 220 -1.51 -13.11 -16.69
N ILE A 221 -0.52 -12.98 -17.58
CA ILE A 221 -0.67 -12.26 -18.84
C ILE A 221 -1.11 -13.26 -19.91
N MET A 222 -2.24 -13.00 -20.55
CA MET A 222 -2.89 -13.92 -21.51
C MET A 222 -3.41 -13.12 -22.70
N SER A 223 -3.53 -13.73 -23.88
CA SER A 223 -4.24 -13.06 -24.99
C SER A 223 -5.73 -12.94 -24.67
N ARG A 224 -6.41 -11.96 -25.30
CA ARG A 224 -7.87 -11.79 -25.13
C ARG A 224 -8.65 -13.10 -25.38
N ALA A 225 -8.33 -13.81 -26.46
CA ALA A 225 -8.94 -15.10 -26.78
C ALA A 225 -8.72 -16.17 -25.69
N GLN A 226 -7.52 -16.24 -25.10
CA GLN A 226 -7.23 -17.16 -23.98
C GLN A 226 -8.00 -16.78 -22.69
N ALA A 227 -8.37 -15.50 -22.53
CA ALA A 227 -9.18 -14.99 -21.43
C ALA A 227 -10.71 -15.01 -21.72
N GLY A 228 -11.14 -15.62 -22.84
CA GLY A 228 -12.55 -15.68 -23.24
C GLY A 228 -13.15 -14.30 -23.51
N LEU A 229 -12.39 -13.42 -24.16
CA LEU A 229 -12.77 -12.08 -24.61
C LEU A 229 -12.81 -11.98 -26.14
#